data_AF-A0A8T5NL44-F1
#
_entry.id   AF-A0A8T5NL44-F1
#
_cell.length_a   1.000
_cell.length_b   1.000
_cell.length_c   1.000
_cell.angle_alpha   90.00
_cell.angle_beta   90.00
_cell.angle_gamma   90.00
#
_symmetry.space_group_name_H-M   'P 1'
#
loop_
_entity.id
_entity.type
_entity.pdbx_description
1 polymer ?
#
loop_
_entity_poly.entity_id
_entity_poly.type
_entity_poly.pdbx_seq_one_letter_code
_entity_poly.pdbx_strand_id
1 'polypeptide(L)'
;SCLDKNKELPLFVSDGNNQYTVALFNMYSETVTPDRTGKRGRPEVPYKIPRMDLRYAQVIKEREGGKLVKVHKKIIFGLWKRCLLFLIIKHQ
;
A
#
# COMPACT_ATOMS: atom_id res chain seq x y z
N SER A 1 8.32 -9.35 18.95
CA SER A 1 7.74 -8.69 17.76
C SER A 1 6.26 -8.54 17.97
N CYS A 2 5.77 -7.32 18.10
CA CYS A 2 4.44 -6.99 18.66
C CYS A 2 3.28 -7.00 17.63
N LEU A 3 3.52 -7.45 16.40
CA LEU A 3 2.47 -7.61 15.40
C LEU A 3 2.08 -9.08 15.30
N ASP A 4 0.93 -9.41 15.89
CA ASP A 4 0.26 -10.69 15.67
C ASP A 4 -0.09 -10.80 14.18
N LYS A 5 0.63 -11.66 13.47
CA LYS A 5 0.41 -11.91 12.03
C LYS A 5 -1.01 -12.42 11.73
N ASN A 6 -1.66 -13.03 12.71
CA ASN A 6 -3.02 -13.57 12.61
C ASN A 6 -4.13 -12.55 12.97
N LYS A 7 -3.77 -11.33 13.38
CA LYS A 7 -4.76 -10.29 13.71
C LYS A 7 -5.17 -9.54 12.44
N GLU A 8 -6.48 -9.42 12.24
CA GLU A 8 -7.05 -8.60 11.16
C GLU A 8 -6.65 -7.13 11.32
N LEU A 9 -6.21 -6.52 10.22
CA LEU A 9 -5.89 -5.10 10.23
C LEU A 9 -7.16 -4.22 10.21
N PRO A 10 -7.18 -3.11 10.98
CA PRO A 10 -8.25 -2.13 10.89
C PRO A 10 -8.18 -1.36 9.56
N LEU A 11 -9.24 -0.61 9.26
CA LEU A 11 -9.20 0.39 8.19
C LEU A 11 -8.44 1.62 8.68
N PHE A 12 -7.35 1.97 7.99
CA PHE A 12 -6.62 3.21 8.23
C PHE A 12 -7.19 4.35 7.36
N VAL A 13 -7.35 5.54 7.95
CA VAL A 13 -7.77 6.75 7.24
C VAL A 13 -6.91 7.92 7.68
N SER A 14 -6.38 8.70 6.72
CA SER A 14 -5.58 9.90 7.01
C SER A 14 -5.98 11.09 6.15
N ASP A 15 -5.47 12.26 6.51
CA ASP A 15 -5.63 13.53 5.82
C ASP A 15 -4.57 13.71 4.73
N GLY A 16 -4.69 13.00 3.60
CA GLY A 16 -3.95 13.28 2.36
C GLY A 16 -2.41 13.23 2.39
N ASN A 17 -1.76 13.03 3.54
CA ASN A 17 -0.31 13.04 3.68
C ASN A 17 0.30 11.72 3.17
N ASN A 18 1.26 11.82 2.26
CA ASN A 18 1.94 10.69 1.63
C ASN A 18 2.87 9.90 2.56
N GLN A 19 3.29 10.48 3.68
CA GLN A 19 4.17 9.80 4.64
C GLN A 19 3.53 8.55 5.24
N TYR A 20 2.22 8.59 5.48
CA TYR A 20 1.48 7.43 5.99
C TYR A 20 1.44 6.26 5.01
N THR A 21 1.47 6.52 3.71
CA THR A 21 1.57 5.45 2.69
C THR A 21 2.86 4.65 2.90
N VAL A 22 3.99 5.35 3.07
CA VAL A 22 5.30 4.71 3.25
C VAL A 22 5.40 4.01 4.62
N ALA A 23 4.91 4.66 5.68
CA ALA A 23 4.93 4.08 7.02
C ALA A 23 4.09 2.80 7.11
N LEU A 24 2.86 2.82 6.59
CA LEU A 24 1.98 1.65 6.58
C LEU A 24 2.54 0.54 5.69
N PHE A 25 3.11 0.87 4.53
CA PHE A 25 3.79 -0.12 3.68
C PHE A 25 4.95 -0.80 4.42
N ASN A 26 5.80 -0.03 5.10
CA ASN A 26 6.95 -0.60 5.80
C ASN A 26 6.56 -1.46 7.01
N MET A 27 5.49 -1.09 7.71
CA MET A 27 5.02 -1.79 8.92
C MET A 27 4.24 -3.06 8.59
N TYR A 28 3.39 -3.02 7.57
CA TYR A 28 2.46 -4.08 7.24
C TYR A 28 2.82 -4.78 5.92
N SER A 29 4.11 -4.85 5.58
CA SER A 29 4.59 -5.64 4.45
C SER A 29 5.26 -6.93 4.88
N GLU A 30 5.17 -7.91 4.00
CA GLU A 30 5.88 -9.18 4.08
C GLU A 30 7.05 -9.15 3.09
N THR A 31 8.21 -9.61 3.53
CA THR A 31 9.36 -9.79 2.65
C THR A 31 9.22 -11.12 1.93
N VAL A 32 9.18 -11.08 0.60
CA VAL A 32 9.20 -12.25 -0.27
C VAL A 32 10.62 -12.45 -0.77
N THR A 33 11.18 -13.62 -0.48
CA THR A 33 12.44 -14.08 -1.05
C THR A 33 12.11 -14.94 -2.25
N PRO A 34 12.51 -14.54 -3.47
CA PRO A 34 12.24 -15.33 -4.67
C PRO A 34 13.02 -16.65 -4.63
N ASP A 35 12.43 -17.68 -5.22
CA ASP A 35 13.08 -18.97 -5.35
C ASP A 35 14.33 -18.88 -6.22
N ARG A 36 15.34 -19.70 -5.89
CA ARG A 36 16.57 -19.76 -6.68
C ARG A 36 16.24 -20.35 -8.05
N THR A 37 16.38 -19.53 -9.09
CA THR A 37 16.05 -19.91 -10.48
C THR A 37 16.94 -21.02 -11.05
N GLY A 38 18.05 -21.38 -10.38
CA GLY A 38 19.01 -22.39 -10.84
C GLY A 38 19.83 -22.01 -12.09
N LYS A 39 19.48 -20.90 -12.75
CA LYS A 39 20.18 -20.37 -13.93
C LYS A 39 21.39 -19.53 -13.53
N ARG A 40 22.39 -19.47 -14.41
CA ARG A 40 23.58 -18.61 -14.25
C ARG A 40 23.15 -17.13 -14.32
N GLY A 41 23.40 -16.38 -13.26
CA GLY A 41 23.04 -14.96 -13.15
C GLY A 41 23.02 -14.47 -11.70
N ARG A 42 22.86 -13.17 -11.49
CA ARG A 42 22.68 -12.59 -10.15
C ARG A 42 21.31 -13.06 -9.61
N PRO A 43 21.25 -13.68 -8.42
CA PRO A 43 19.98 -14.02 -7.79
C PRO A 43 19.10 -12.78 -7.61
N GLU A 44 17.79 -12.95 -7.74
CA GLU A 44 16.84 -11.87 -7.52
C GLU A 44 16.85 -11.46 -6.04
N VAL A 45 16.77 -10.15 -5.79
CA VAL A 45 16.85 -9.57 -4.44
C VAL A 45 15.48 -9.71 -3.77
N PRO A 46 15.41 -10.07 -2.48
CA PRO A 46 14.16 -10.08 -1.74
C PRO A 46 13.45 -8.71 -1.80
N TYR A 47 12.13 -8.73 -1.93
CA TYR A 47 11.31 -7.53 -2.05
C TYR A 47 10.12 -7.57 -1.08
N LYS A 48 9.51 -6.40 -0.85
CA LYS A 48 8.38 -6.26 0.09
C LYS A 48 7.06 -6.20 -0.64
N ILE A 49 6.07 -6.92 -0.14
CA ILE A 49 4.68 -6.89 -0.61
C ILE A 49 3.79 -6.47 0.57
N PRO A 50 2.85 -5.51 0.41
CA PRO A 50 1.93 -5.16 1.48
C PRO A 50 1.02 -6.34 1.78
N ARG A 51 0.66 -6.52 3.06
CA ARG A 51 -0.31 -7.53 3.48
C ARG A 51 -1.63 -7.36 2.72
N MET A 52 -2.22 -8.48 2.31
CA MET A 52 -3.46 -8.49 1.53
C MET A 52 -4.65 -7.86 2.27
N ASP A 53 -4.66 -7.91 3.60
CA ASP A 53 -5.71 -7.34 4.45
C ASP A 53 -5.45 -5.88 4.85
N LEU A 54 -4.33 -5.26 4.44
CA LEU A 54 -4.04 -3.85 4.68
C LEU A 54 -5.00 -2.96 3.90
N ARG A 55 -5.84 -2.21 4.61
CA ARG A 55 -6.79 -1.24 4.05
C ARG A 55 -6.44 0.17 4.49
N TYR A 56 -6.20 1.06 3.53
CA TYR A 56 -5.83 2.44 3.79
C TYR A 56 -6.43 3.39 2.75
N ALA A 57 -7.08 4.45 3.21
CA ALA A 57 -7.60 5.51 2.38
C ALA A 57 -7.16 6.90 2.87
N GLN A 58 -7.02 7.83 1.94
CA GLN A 58 -6.76 9.23 2.20
C GLN A 58 -8.01 10.07 1.92
N VAL A 59 -8.32 10.99 2.82
CA VAL A 59 -9.30 12.05 2.60
C VAL A 59 -8.56 13.29 2.11
N ILE A 60 -8.78 13.64 0.85
CA ILE A 60 -8.14 14.79 0.20
C ILE A 60 -9.14 15.94 0.19
N LYS A 61 -8.76 17.08 0.77
CA LYS A 61 -9.58 18.28 0.83
C LYS A 61 -9.09 19.28 -0.22
N GLU A 62 -9.98 19.68 -1.11
CA GLU A 62 -9.73 20.78 -2.04
C GLU A 62 -10.25 22.07 -1.42
N ARG A 63 -9.38 23.08 -1.37
CA ARG A 63 -9.70 24.39 -0.83
C ARG A 63 -9.37 25.47 -1.85
N GLU A 64 -10.28 26.41 -2.02
CA GLU A 64 -10.10 27.60 -2.84
C GLU A 64 -10.46 28.82 -2.00
N GLY A 65 -9.62 29.86 -2.01
CA GLY A 65 -9.84 31.06 -1.20
C GLY A 65 -10.03 30.78 0.30
N GLY A 66 -9.38 29.74 0.84
CA GLY A 66 -9.51 29.33 2.26
C GLY A 66 -10.81 28.58 2.61
N LYS A 67 -11.72 28.39 1.67
CA LYS A 67 -12.98 27.64 1.87
C LYS A 67 -12.82 26.21 1.38
N LEU A 68 -13.45 25.27 2.08
CA LEU A 68 -13.52 23.87 1.64
C LEU A 68 -14.51 23.77 0.47
N VAL A 69 -14.02 23.39 -0.70
CA VAL A 69 -14.83 23.29 -1.93
C VAL A 69 -15.22 21.85 -2.20
N LYS A 70 -14.31 20.89 -1.94
CA LYS A 70 -14.55 19.48 -2.22
C LYS A 70 -13.77 18.56 -1.29
N VAL A 71 -14.31 17.37 -1.07
CA VAL A 71 -13.66 16.29 -0.32
C VAL A 71 -13.66 15.04 -1.19
N HIS A 72 -12.47 14.52 -1.46
CA HIS A 72 -12.27 13.28 -2.22
C HIS A 72 -11.75 12.18 -1.31
N LYS A 73 -12.09 10.94 -1.65
CA LYS A 73 -11.54 9.75 -0.99
C LYS A 73 -10.65 9.04 -1.99
N LYS A 74 -9.39 8.84 -1.63
CA LYS A 74 -8.40 8.12 -2.42
C LYS A 74 -8.03 6.83 -1.71
N ILE A 75 -8.35 5.69 -2.29
CA ILE A 75 -7.94 4.38 -1.75
C ILE A 75 -6.48 4.15 -2.14
N ILE A 76 -5.64 3.83 -1.15
CA ILE A 76 -4.19 3.62 -1.34
C ILE A 76 -3.84 2.14 -1.18
N PHE A 77 -4.33 1.50 -0.11
CA PHE A 77 -4.20 0.06 0.11
C PHE A 77 -5.57 -0.59 0.30
N GLY A 78 -5.69 -1.83 -0.16
CA GLY A 78 -6.91 -2.61 -0.13
C GLY A 78 -7.61 -2.63 -1.48
N LEU A 79 -7.90 -3.84 -1.98
CA LEU A 79 -8.77 -4.05 -3.13
C LEU A 79 -10.22 -4.20 -2.65
N TRP A 80 -11.15 -3.58 -3.36
CA TRP A 80 -12.55 -4.01 -3.30
C TRP A 80 -12.61 -5.37 -3.99
N LYS A 81 -12.52 -6.45 -3.19
CA LYS A 81 -12.61 -7.86 -3.58
C LYS A 81 -12.02 -8.18 -4.97
N ARG A 82 -10.78 -8.67 -4.95
CA ARG A 82 -10.25 -9.64 -5.93
C ARG A 82 -10.15 -9.09 -7.37
N CYS A 83 -9.08 -8.37 -7.68
CA CYS A 83 -8.54 -8.38 -9.04
C CYS A 83 -7.01 -8.37 -9.00
N LEU A 84 -6.50 -9.47 -9.54
CA LEU A 84 -5.14 -9.78 -9.89
C LEU A 84 -4.72 -8.86 -11.04
N LEU A 85 -3.88 -7.85 -10.78
CA LEU A 85 -2.92 -7.27 -11.72
C LEU A 85 -2.02 -6.36 -10.88
N PHE A 86 -0.88 -6.85 -10.42
CA PHE A 86 0.39 -6.59 -11.08
C PHE A 86 0.50 -5.16 -11.62
N LEU A 87 1.44 -4.42 -11.06
CA LEU A 87 1.97 -3.17 -11.58
C LEU A 87 1.98 -3.18 -13.12
N ILE A 88 1.15 -2.32 -13.73
CA ILE A 88 1.43 -1.79 -15.06
C ILE A 88 1.56 -0.28 -14.89
N ILE A 89 2.83 0.13 -14.81
CA ILE A 89 3.41 1.27 -15.51
C ILE A 89 2.70 2.61 -15.26
N LYS A 90 3.38 3.46 -14.49
CA LYS A 90 3.37 4.91 -14.74
C LYS A 90 3.55 5.15 -16.25
N HIS A 91 2.52 5.62 -16.94
CA HIS A 91 2.63 6.58 -18.04
C HIS A 91 1.24 6.95 -18.55
N GLN A 92 0.79 8.13 -18.17
CA GLN A 92 0.05 9.05 -19.03
C GLN A 92 0.51 10.46 -18.72
#